data_AF-A0A356LCC0-F1
#
_entry.id   AF-A0A356LCC0-F1
#
_cell.length_a   1.000
_cell.length_b   1.000
_cell.length_c   1.000
_cell.angle_alpha   90.00
_cell.angle_beta   90.00
_cell.angle_gamma   90.00
#
_symmetry.space_group_name_H-M   'P 1'
#
loop_
_entity.id
_entity.type
_entity.pdbx_description
1 polymer ?
#
loop_
_entity_poly.entity_id
_entity_poly.type
_entity_poly.pdbx_seq_one_letter_code
_entity_poly.pdbx_strand_id
1 'polypeptide(L)'
;MADIYIDDSIDQLTVDQADYEVDGTLNVQVGVRSLYLGDLIITNSSDSPDALKLTVLKEDPELHLIQPTNLFLDDGANVKLVAYDASADMEPYLRIDNGSTLELTSELLSSGQVPFYIRVLGSSKLIYDSTGTNIDQSSSVIHLDVMEPGSQLQVIGADSYSHVDGVLIFKNSDGEIVGNFDAPWINDPMELEGDMLTITCYL
;
A
#
# COMPACT_ATOMS: atom_id res chain seq x y z
N MET A 1 -0.79 21.67 5.60
CA MET A 1 -1.75 22.28 4.65
C MET A 1 -1.84 21.28 3.52
N ALA A 2 -3.05 20.95 3.04
CA ALA A 2 -3.18 20.00 1.94
C ALA A 2 -2.63 20.63 0.64
N ASP A 3 -1.90 19.85 -0.16
CA ASP A 3 -1.43 20.27 -1.47
C ASP A 3 -2.58 20.19 -2.48
N ILE A 4 -3.43 19.16 -2.32
CA ILE A 4 -4.65 18.98 -3.10
C ILE A 4 -5.83 18.87 -2.13
N TYR A 5 -6.81 19.75 -2.31
CA TYR A 5 -8.07 19.74 -1.58
C TYR A 5 -9.22 19.46 -2.54
N ILE A 6 -9.96 18.37 -2.28
CA ILE A 6 -11.08 17.92 -3.11
C ILE A 6 -12.38 18.41 -2.48
N ASP A 7 -13.04 19.38 -3.10
CA ASP A 7 -14.27 20.00 -2.58
C ASP A 7 -15.54 19.68 -3.39
N ASP A 8 -15.38 18.90 -4.46
CA ASP A 8 -16.44 18.31 -5.27
C ASP A 8 -16.14 16.82 -5.53
N SER A 9 -17.14 16.04 -5.90
CA SER A 9 -16.93 14.61 -6.20
C SER A 9 -16.12 14.45 -7.48
N ILE A 10 -15.04 13.66 -7.41
CA ILE A 10 -14.15 13.41 -8.55
C ILE A 10 -13.97 11.91 -8.72
N ASP A 11 -14.21 11.40 -9.92
CA ASP A 11 -14.02 9.97 -10.22
C ASP A 11 -12.54 9.59 -10.21
N GLN A 12 -11.69 10.43 -10.77
CA GLN A 12 -10.27 10.14 -10.93
C GLN A 12 -9.42 11.41 -10.84
N LEU A 13 -8.30 11.32 -10.12
CA LEU A 13 -7.23 12.30 -10.09
C LEU A 13 -5.91 11.62 -10.42
N THR A 14 -5.14 12.19 -11.35
CA THR A 14 -3.80 11.70 -11.72
C THR A 14 -2.74 12.72 -11.36
N VAL A 15 -1.64 12.26 -10.75
CA VAL A 15 -0.53 13.08 -10.29
C VAL A 15 0.79 12.44 -10.71
N ASP A 16 1.71 13.23 -11.27
CA ASP A 16 3.11 12.79 -11.48
C ASP A 16 3.92 13.07 -10.21
N GLN A 17 4.64 12.07 -9.70
CA GLN A 17 5.44 12.22 -8.50
C GLN A 17 6.54 13.28 -8.62
N ALA A 18 7.03 13.54 -9.84
CA ALA A 18 8.09 14.53 -10.07
C ALA A 18 7.64 15.96 -9.74
N ASP A 19 6.33 16.22 -9.70
CA ASP A 19 5.78 17.52 -9.31
C ASP A 19 6.06 17.85 -7.82
N TYR A 20 6.52 16.87 -7.04
CA TYR A 20 6.72 16.97 -5.59
C TYR A 20 8.16 16.73 -5.13
N GLU A 21 9.16 16.74 -6.01
CA GLU A 21 10.57 16.45 -5.68
C GLU A 21 11.16 17.32 -4.55
N VAL A 22 10.73 18.58 -4.42
CA VAL A 22 11.35 19.54 -3.48
C VAL A 22 11.08 19.20 -2.02
N ASP A 23 9.86 18.76 -1.71
CA ASP A 23 9.43 18.42 -0.34
C ASP A 23 9.10 16.92 -0.19
N GLY A 24 9.13 16.18 -1.30
CA GLY A 24 8.91 14.74 -1.41
C GLY A 24 7.57 14.28 -0.84
N THR A 25 6.59 15.17 -0.68
CA THR A 25 5.35 14.90 0.05
C THR A 25 4.15 15.45 -0.70
N LEU A 26 3.15 14.59 -0.92
CA LEU A 26 1.83 14.93 -1.42
C LEU A 26 0.78 14.68 -0.32
N ASN A 27 0.09 15.74 0.07
CA ASN A 27 -1.04 15.69 0.99
C ASN A 27 -2.36 15.89 0.23
N VAL A 28 -3.12 14.82 0.06
CA VAL A 28 -4.47 14.84 -0.50
C VAL A 28 -5.48 14.87 0.63
N GLN A 29 -6.37 15.86 0.61
CA GLN A 29 -7.48 15.97 1.56
C GLN A 29 -8.82 15.95 0.82
N VAL A 30 -9.69 15.00 1.17
CA VAL A 30 -11.06 14.91 0.68
C VAL A 30 -11.98 15.69 1.62
N GLY A 31 -12.48 16.84 1.16
CA GLY A 31 -13.30 17.74 1.92
C GLY A 31 -14.73 17.21 2.14
N VAL A 32 -15.41 17.70 3.18
CA VAL A 32 -16.77 17.23 3.56
C VAL A 32 -17.86 17.48 2.51
N ARG A 33 -17.59 18.40 1.56
CA ARG A 33 -18.51 18.72 0.46
C ARG A 33 -18.31 17.79 -0.74
N SER A 34 -17.12 17.22 -0.87
CA SER A 34 -16.88 16.11 -1.79
C SER A 34 -17.39 14.84 -1.15
N LEU A 35 -18.24 14.10 -1.86
CA LEU A 35 -18.72 12.81 -1.35
C LEU A 35 -17.70 11.69 -1.60
N TYR A 36 -16.77 11.86 -2.56
CA TYR A 36 -15.69 10.91 -2.81
C TYR A 36 -14.63 11.47 -3.78
N LEU A 37 -13.39 11.01 -3.59
CA LEU A 37 -12.40 10.86 -4.64
C LEU A 37 -12.31 9.37 -4.96
N GLY A 38 -12.72 8.95 -6.16
CA GLY A 38 -12.78 7.54 -6.54
C GLY A 38 -11.39 6.92 -6.62
N ASP A 39 -10.64 7.34 -7.63
CA ASP A 39 -9.32 6.80 -7.94
C ASP A 39 -8.25 7.91 -7.87
N LEU A 40 -7.24 7.71 -7.03
CA LEU A 40 -6.00 8.48 -7.06
C LEU A 40 -4.95 7.66 -7.82
N ILE A 41 -4.44 8.20 -8.92
CA ILE A 41 -3.41 7.57 -9.75
C ILE A 41 -2.12 8.37 -9.60
N ILE A 42 -1.05 7.71 -9.15
CA ILE A 42 0.30 8.29 -9.07
C ILE A 42 1.15 7.66 -10.17
N THR A 43 1.78 8.51 -10.98
CA THR A 43 2.72 8.12 -12.05
C THR A 43 4.12 8.66 -11.77
N ASN A 44 5.12 8.18 -12.51
CA ASN A 44 6.46 8.76 -12.56
C ASN A 44 6.94 8.98 -14.01
N SER A 45 6.07 9.56 -14.83
CA SER A 45 6.34 9.75 -16.26
C SER A 45 7.51 10.70 -16.54
N SER A 46 7.89 11.50 -15.54
CA SER A 46 8.99 12.44 -15.59
C SER A 46 10.30 11.90 -14.99
N ASP A 47 10.35 10.60 -14.64
CA ASP A 47 11.53 9.87 -14.15
C ASP A 47 12.18 10.49 -12.89
N SER A 48 11.36 10.93 -11.93
CA SER A 48 11.86 11.35 -10.62
C SER A 48 12.55 10.19 -9.91
N PRO A 49 13.76 10.40 -9.35
CA PRO A 49 14.50 9.36 -8.65
C PRO A 49 14.06 9.18 -7.19
N ASP A 50 13.35 10.15 -6.64
CA ASP A 50 12.99 10.20 -5.23
C ASP A 50 11.62 9.57 -4.97
N ALA A 51 11.45 8.99 -3.78
CA ALA A 51 10.17 8.43 -3.40
C ALA A 51 9.19 9.53 -2.95
N LEU A 52 7.95 9.48 -3.42
CA LEU A 52 6.87 10.35 -2.97
C LEU A 52 6.26 9.85 -1.67
N LYS A 53 6.30 10.65 -0.62
CA LYS A 53 5.50 10.45 0.59
C LYS A 53 4.06 10.86 0.29
N LEU A 54 3.12 9.94 0.47
CA LEU A 54 1.72 10.17 0.21
C LEU A 54 0.92 10.14 1.51
N THR A 55 0.09 11.15 1.70
CA THR A 55 -0.95 11.20 2.73
C THR A 55 -2.30 11.41 2.05
N VAL A 56 -3.28 10.54 2.33
CA VAL A 56 -4.66 10.66 1.83
C VAL A 56 -5.61 10.65 3.02
N LEU A 57 -6.22 11.80 3.33
CA LEU A 57 -7.06 11.97 4.51
C LEU A 57 -8.43 12.54 4.15
N LYS A 58 -9.44 12.24 4.96
CA LYS A 58 -10.73 12.94 4.90
C LYS A 58 -10.67 14.14 5.84
N GLU A 59 -11.39 15.20 5.48
CA GLU A 59 -11.55 16.37 6.36
C GLU A 59 -12.33 16.01 7.63
N ASP A 60 -13.33 15.14 7.50
CA ASP A 60 -14.10 14.59 8.61
C ASP A 60 -14.11 13.04 8.55
N PRO A 61 -13.27 12.36 9.35
CA PRO A 61 -13.18 10.90 9.35
C PRO A 61 -14.42 10.22 9.93
N GLU A 62 -15.25 10.94 10.71
CA GLU A 62 -16.49 10.40 11.29
C GLU A 62 -17.64 10.39 10.27
N LEU A 63 -17.45 11.05 9.13
CA LEU A 63 -18.46 11.12 8.09
C LEU A 63 -18.41 9.88 7.19
N HIS A 64 -19.07 8.81 7.64
CA HIS A 64 -19.15 7.50 6.96
C HIS A 64 -19.74 7.51 5.53
N LEU A 65 -20.19 8.66 5.02
CA LEU A 65 -20.68 8.79 3.64
C LEU A 65 -19.55 8.93 2.63
N ILE A 66 -18.34 9.29 3.07
CA ILE A 66 -17.19 9.47 2.18
C ILE A 66 -16.61 8.10 1.84
N GLN A 67 -16.70 7.71 0.57
CA GLN A 67 -16.09 6.46 0.09
C GLN A 67 -14.57 6.52 0.22
N PRO A 68 -13.89 5.38 0.46
CA PRO A 68 -12.44 5.35 0.44
C PRO A 68 -11.91 5.60 -0.97
N THR A 69 -10.72 6.17 -1.07
CA THR A 69 -10.06 6.49 -2.34
C THR A 69 -9.16 5.33 -2.78
N ASN A 70 -9.45 4.70 -3.90
CA ASN A 70 -8.54 3.70 -4.46
C ASN A 70 -7.22 4.35 -4.86
N LEU A 71 -6.12 3.61 -4.72
CA LEU A 71 -4.78 4.08 -5.08
C LEU A 71 -4.21 3.20 -6.19
N PHE A 72 -3.77 3.83 -7.26
CA PHE A 72 -3.12 3.18 -8.39
C PHE A 72 -1.72 3.77 -8.57
N LEU A 73 -0.71 2.91 -8.60
CA LEU A 73 0.66 3.29 -8.92
C LEU A 73 1.01 2.75 -10.31
N ASP A 74 1.53 3.63 -11.15
CA ASP A 74 1.83 3.32 -12.55
C ASP A 74 3.13 4.02 -13.01
N ASP A 75 3.61 3.67 -14.20
CA ASP A 75 4.78 4.26 -14.86
C ASP A 75 6.01 4.36 -13.94
N GLY A 76 6.28 3.29 -13.16
CA GLY A 76 7.45 3.23 -12.27
C GLY A 76 7.38 4.18 -11.06
N ALA A 77 6.18 4.57 -10.61
CA ALA A 77 5.99 5.38 -9.41
C ALA A 77 6.61 4.71 -8.17
N ASN A 78 7.25 5.51 -7.32
CA ASN A 78 7.86 5.06 -6.07
C ASN A 78 7.24 5.82 -4.90
N VAL A 79 6.31 5.19 -4.20
CA VAL A 79 5.46 5.84 -3.20
C VAL A 79 5.64 5.22 -1.82
N LYS A 80 5.82 6.09 -0.82
CA LYS A 80 5.72 5.75 0.61
C LYS A 80 4.38 6.24 1.13
N LEU A 81 3.46 5.34 1.45
CA LEU A 81 2.18 5.70 2.04
C LEU A 81 2.36 5.95 3.54
N VAL A 82 2.22 7.20 3.95
CA VAL A 82 2.49 7.69 5.30
C VAL A 82 1.23 7.74 6.16
N ALA A 83 0.11 8.13 5.57
CA ALA A 83 -1.18 8.12 6.25
C ALA A 83 -2.31 7.92 5.24
N TYR A 84 -3.32 7.16 5.64
CA TYR A 84 -4.45 6.83 4.80
C TYR A 84 -5.71 6.70 5.68
N ASP A 85 -6.75 7.46 5.33
CA ASP A 85 -8.03 7.39 6.02
C ASP A 85 -9.00 6.45 5.29
N ALA A 86 -9.01 5.19 5.71
CA ALA A 86 -10.01 4.23 5.27
C ALA A 86 -11.28 4.34 6.12
N SER A 87 -12.43 4.33 5.48
CA SER A 87 -13.68 4.10 6.20
C SER A 87 -13.70 2.66 6.73
N ALA A 88 -13.97 2.46 8.02
CA ALA A 88 -14.01 1.14 8.66
C ALA A 88 -14.93 0.11 7.97
N ASP A 89 -15.89 0.56 7.16
CA ASP A 89 -16.87 -0.30 6.50
C ASP A 89 -16.52 -0.65 5.04
N MET A 90 -15.43 -0.09 4.48
CA MET A 90 -15.04 -0.32 3.09
C MET A 90 -13.52 -0.38 2.94
N GLU A 91 -13.05 -1.43 2.29
CA GLU A 91 -11.63 -1.72 2.11
C GLU A 91 -11.12 -1.07 0.82
N PRO A 92 -10.30 0.00 0.89
CA PRO A 92 -9.69 0.60 -0.29
C PRO A 92 -8.90 -0.42 -1.13
N TYR A 93 -9.01 -0.25 -2.43
CA TYR A 93 -8.25 -1.04 -3.39
C TYR A 93 -6.96 -0.32 -3.78
N LEU A 94 -5.82 -1.01 -3.60
CA LEU A 94 -4.49 -0.55 -3.99
C LEU A 94 -3.98 -1.42 -5.13
N ARG A 95 -3.55 -0.81 -6.24
CA ARG A 95 -2.93 -1.51 -7.37
C ARG A 95 -1.56 -0.92 -7.67
N ILE A 96 -0.57 -1.79 -7.75
CA ILE A 96 0.83 -1.43 -8.03
C ILE A 96 1.20 -2.08 -9.35
N ASP A 97 1.46 -1.27 -10.37
CA ASP A 97 1.66 -1.73 -11.75
C ASP A 97 2.92 -1.16 -12.39
N ASN A 98 3.31 -1.71 -13.53
CA ASN A 98 4.35 -1.19 -14.42
C ASN A 98 5.68 -0.85 -13.73
N GLY A 99 6.12 -1.73 -12.82
CA GLY A 99 7.41 -1.60 -12.13
C GLY A 99 7.39 -0.60 -10.96
N SER A 100 6.20 -0.17 -10.54
CA SER A 100 6.03 0.75 -9.42
C SER A 100 6.36 0.08 -8.08
N THR A 101 6.66 0.90 -7.08
CA THR A 101 6.91 0.49 -5.71
C THR A 101 5.95 1.21 -4.77
N LEU A 102 5.26 0.45 -3.91
CA LEU A 102 4.52 0.98 -2.76
C LEU A 102 5.17 0.52 -1.47
N GLU A 103 5.42 1.44 -0.55
CA GLU A 103 5.82 1.15 0.83
C GLU A 103 4.68 1.53 1.78
N LEU A 104 4.16 0.53 2.50
CA LEU A 104 3.31 0.72 3.67
C LEU A 104 4.23 1.00 4.86
N THR A 105 4.36 2.27 5.21
CA THR A 105 5.35 2.74 6.19
C THR A 105 4.98 2.39 7.62
N SER A 106 5.97 2.39 8.52
CA SER A 106 5.74 2.26 9.96
C SER A 106 4.89 3.41 10.53
N GLU A 107 4.95 4.60 9.94
CA GLU A 107 4.12 5.74 10.28
C GLU A 107 2.63 5.45 10.03
N LEU A 108 2.30 4.92 8.83
CA LEU A 108 0.95 4.49 8.48
C LEU A 108 0.47 3.42 9.46
N LEU A 109 1.25 2.37 9.63
CA LEU A 109 0.87 1.21 10.44
C LEU A 109 0.74 1.56 11.93
N SER A 110 1.52 2.51 12.45
CA SER A 110 1.42 2.99 13.84
C SER A 110 0.10 3.68 14.15
N SER A 111 -0.60 4.21 13.13
CA SER A 111 -1.92 4.83 13.29
C SER A 111 -3.06 3.80 13.44
N GLY A 112 -2.74 2.53 13.23
CA GLY A 112 -3.68 1.41 13.18
C GLY A 112 -3.51 0.64 11.86
N GLN A 113 -3.95 -0.62 11.83
CA GLN A 113 -3.99 -1.35 10.58
C GLN A 113 -5.21 -0.86 9.76
N VAL A 114 -4.95 -0.45 8.53
CA VAL A 114 -5.98 -0.13 7.54
C VAL A 114 -6.24 -1.40 6.71
N PRO A 115 -7.51 -1.85 6.57
CA PRO A 115 -7.78 -2.99 5.73
C PRO A 115 -7.65 -2.59 4.26
N PHE A 116 -6.72 -3.23 3.55
CA PHE A 116 -6.44 -2.96 2.14
C PHE A 116 -6.68 -4.21 1.32
N TYR A 117 -7.31 -4.05 0.15
CA TYR A 117 -7.21 -5.01 -0.95
C TYR A 117 -6.06 -4.59 -1.86
N ILE A 118 -5.03 -5.42 -1.99
CA ILE A 118 -3.82 -5.07 -2.73
C ILE A 118 -3.61 -6.01 -3.92
N ARG A 119 -3.32 -5.43 -5.09
CA ARG A 119 -2.80 -6.13 -6.27
C ARG A 119 -1.41 -5.63 -6.62
N VAL A 120 -0.48 -6.56 -6.84
CA VAL A 120 0.88 -6.28 -7.30
C VAL A 120 1.06 -6.94 -8.66
N LEU A 121 1.30 -6.17 -9.71
CA LEU A 121 1.32 -6.65 -11.09
C LEU A 121 2.67 -6.38 -11.75
N GLY A 122 3.04 -7.19 -12.74
CA GLY A 122 4.32 -7.07 -13.43
C GLY A 122 5.54 -7.15 -12.51
N SER A 123 6.58 -6.38 -12.81
CA SER A 123 7.83 -6.32 -12.02
C SER A 123 7.77 -5.33 -10.84
N SER A 124 6.57 -5.13 -10.29
CA SER A 124 6.30 -4.16 -9.23
C SER A 124 6.60 -4.69 -7.84
N LYS A 125 6.70 -3.78 -6.86
CA LYS A 125 7.12 -4.10 -5.50
C LYS A 125 6.17 -3.53 -4.44
N LEU A 126 5.77 -4.37 -3.50
CA LEU A 126 5.16 -3.97 -2.24
C LEU A 126 6.19 -4.10 -1.12
N ILE A 127 6.34 -3.07 -0.30
CA ILE A 127 7.18 -3.05 0.91
C ILE A 127 6.25 -2.86 2.10
N TYR A 128 6.40 -3.73 3.10
CA TYR A 128 5.69 -3.65 4.37
C TYR A 128 6.70 -3.40 5.49
N ASP A 129 6.64 -2.22 6.10
CA ASP A 129 7.55 -1.83 7.18
C ASP A 129 6.80 -1.65 8.50
N SER A 130 6.71 -2.71 9.29
CA SER A 130 6.13 -2.66 10.64
C SER A 130 7.15 -2.34 11.74
N THR A 131 8.38 -1.93 11.38
CA THR A 131 9.43 -1.71 12.39
C THR A 131 9.06 -0.60 13.36
N GLY A 132 9.33 -0.82 14.64
CA GLY A 132 9.03 0.16 15.70
C GLY A 132 7.54 0.38 16.00
N THR A 133 6.64 -0.38 15.36
CA THR A 133 5.20 -0.32 15.65
C THR A 133 4.81 -1.29 16.77
N ASN A 134 3.75 -0.97 17.51
CA ASN A 134 3.18 -1.86 18.56
C ASN A 134 1.84 -2.48 18.10
N ILE A 135 1.63 -2.63 16.79
CA ILE A 135 0.37 -3.18 16.27
C ILE A 135 0.30 -4.69 16.48
N ASP A 136 -0.89 -5.18 16.81
CA ASP A 136 -1.15 -6.61 16.88
C ASP A 136 -1.24 -7.17 15.46
N GLN A 137 -0.22 -7.94 15.07
CA GLN A 137 -0.13 -8.61 13.78
C GLN A 137 -0.75 -10.01 13.79
N SER A 138 -1.42 -10.42 14.88
CA SER A 138 -1.95 -11.78 15.01
C SER A 138 -3.13 -12.06 14.07
N SER A 139 -3.86 -11.02 13.65
CA SER A 139 -4.90 -11.09 12.62
C SER A 139 -4.46 -10.35 11.36
N SER A 140 -4.67 -10.99 10.20
CA SER A 140 -4.56 -10.28 8.92
C SER A 140 -5.78 -9.38 8.72
N VAL A 141 -5.52 -8.12 8.38
CA VAL A 141 -6.53 -7.22 7.79
C VAL A 141 -6.14 -6.76 6.38
N ILE A 142 -4.93 -7.11 5.93
CA ILE A 142 -4.47 -6.79 4.58
C ILE A 142 -4.70 -8.01 3.70
N HIS A 143 -5.53 -7.85 2.69
CA HIS A 143 -5.80 -8.87 1.70
C HIS A 143 -4.94 -8.62 0.46
N LEU A 144 -3.98 -9.50 0.22
CA LEU A 144 -3.29 -9.60 -1.06
C LEU A 144 -4.22 -10.37 -1.99
N ASP A 145 -4.80 -9.72 -3.01
CA ASP A 145 -5.74 -10.34 -3.95
C ASP A 145 -5.02 -11.01 -5.13
N VAL A 146 -3.90 -10.42 -5.58
CA VAL A 146 -3.02 -11.05 -6.56
C VAL A 146 -1.60 -10.48 -6.43
N MET A 147 -0.62 -11.35 -6.68
CA MET A 147 0.71 -10.92 -7.12
C MET A 147 1.11 -11.71 -8.35
N GLU A 148 1.49 -11.01 -9.41
CA GLU A 148 1.92 -11.65 -10.65
C GLU A 148 3.37 -12.17 -10.56
N PRO A 149 3.74 -13.15 -11.40
CA PRO A 149 5.13 -13.59 -11.50
C PRO A 149 6.08 -12.42 -11.80
N GLY A 150 7.15 -12.32 -11.02
CA GLY A 150 8.11 -11.22 -11.09
C GLY A 150 7.78 -10.04 -10.16
N SER A 151 6.59 -10.00 -9.55
CA SER A 151 6.29 -9.07 -8.47
C SER A 151 7.00 -9.47 -7.18
N GLN A 152 7.25 -8.47 -6.34
CA GLN A 152 8.00 -8.63 -5.10
C GLN A 152 7.18 -8.15 -3.89
N LEU A 153 7.26 -8.90 -2.79
CA LEU A 153 6.80 -8.49 -1.47
C LEU A 153 8.01 -8.49 -0.54
N GLN A 154 8.38 -7.31 -0.04
CA GLN A 154 9.40 -7.17 0.99
C GLN A 154 8.73 -6.91 2.34
N VAL A 155 9.06 -7.69 3.35
CA VAL A 155 8.58 -7.48 4.72
C VAL A 155 9.76 -7.17 5.61
N ILE A 156 9.92 -5.90 5.96
CA ILE A 156 11.11 -5.44 6.69
C ILE A 156 11.22 -6.14 8.04
N GLY A 157 12.38 -6.73 8.30
CA GLY A 157 12.67 -7.46 9.53
C GLY A 157 12.18 -8.91 9.55
N ALA A 158 11.65 -9.43 8.43
CA ALA A 158 11.35 -10.84 8.30
C ALA A 158 12.61 -11.67 8.04
N ASP A 159 12.76 -12.76 8.79
CA ASP A 159 13.81 -13.77 8.61
C ASP A 159 13.25 -15.09 8.07
N SER A 160 11.92 -15.27 8.13
CA SER A 160 11.22 -16.45 7.63
C SER A 160 9.78 -16.12 7.26
N TYR A 161 9.17 -17.01 6.46
CA TYR A 161 7.75 -16.96 6.16
C TYR A 161 7.12 -18.34 6.27
N SER A 162 5.80 -18.37 6.41
CA SER A 162 4.97 -19.57 6.28
C SER A 162 3.65 -19.21 5.63
N HIS A 163 3.14 -20.10 4.78
CA HIS A 163 1.81 -19.98 4.19
C HIS A 163 0.96 -21.17 4.61
N VAL A 164 -0.14 -20.90 5.33
CA VAL A 164 -1.05 -21.94 5.86
C VAL A 164 -2.48 -21.44 5.74
N ASP A 165 -3.36 -22.27 5.18
CA ASP A 165 -4.80 -21.98 5.04
C ASP A 165 -5.11 -20.62 4.38
N GLY A 166 -4.28 -20.23 3.41
CA GLY A 166 -4.44 -18.95 2.69
C GLY A 166 -3.83 -17.75 3.40
N VAL A 167 -3.20 -17.91 4.56
CA VAL A 167 -2.57 -16.82 5.31
C VAL A 167 -1.06 -16.87 5.16
N LEU A 168 -0.47 -15.76 4.74
CA LEU A 168 0.98 -15.58 4.62
C LEU A 168 1.50 -14.83 5.85
N ILE A 169 2.31 -15.51 6.65
CA ILE A 169 2.84 -15.02 7.92
C ILE A 169 4.35 -14.90 7.81
N PHE A 170 4.87 -13.72 8.16
CA PHE A 170 6.30 -13.42 8.23
C PHE A 170 6.74 -13.26 9.68
N LYS A 171 7.90 -13.83 10.00
CA LYS A 171 8.47 -13.79 11.34
C LYS A 171 9.91 -13.33 11.35
N ASN A 172 10.28 -12.57 12.36
CA ASN A 172 11.68 -12.26 12.67
C ASN A 172 12.40 -13.45 13.33
N SER A 173 13.69 -13.29 13.60
CA SER A 173 14.56 -14.29 14.21
C SER A 173 14.18 -14.67 15.65
N ASP A 174 13.45 -13.80 16.35
CA ASP A 174 12.89 -14.08 17.68
C ASP A 174 11.55 -14.84 17.60
N GLY A 175 11.02 -15.05 16.39
CA GLY A 175 9.77 -15.76 16.12
C GLY A 175 8.50 -14.89 16.24
N GLU A 176 8.66 -13.58 16.40
CA GLU A 176 7.56 -12.61 16.44
C GLU A 176 7.00 -12.39 15.04
N ILE A 177 5.68 -12.18 14.94
CA ILE A 177 5.03 -11.90 13.66
C ILE A 177 5.29 -10.44 13.29
N VAL A 178 5.97 -10.23 12.16
CA VAL A 178 6.30 -8.89 11.62
C VAL A 178 5.50 -8.56 10.35
N GLY A 179 4.73 -9.52 9.83
CA GLY A 179 3.76 -9.31 8.76
C GLY A 179 2.76 -10.46 8.70
N ASN A 180 1.51 -10.15 8.41
CA ASN A 180 0.42 -11.13 8.33
C ASN A 180 -0.58 -10.68 7.26
N PHE A 181 -0.77 -11.51 6.24
CA PHE A 181 -1.55 -11.17 5.05
C PHE A 181 -2.52 -12.29 4.70
N ASP A 182 -3.73 -11.93 4.29
CA ASP A 182 -4.67 -12.87 3.68
C ASP A 182 -4.32 -12.97 2.20
N ALA A 183 -3.90 -14.14 1.76
CA ALA A 183 -3.40 -14.42 0.42
C ALA A 183 -3.86 -15.83 -0.04
N PRO A 184 -5.18 -16.04 -0.21
CA PRO A 184 -5.77 -17.37 -0.40
C PRO A 184 -5.46 -17.98 -1.78
N TRP A 185 -5.02 -17.15 -2.74
CA TRP A 185 -4.67 -17.55 -4.10
C TRP A 185 -3.23 -18.04 -4.23
N ILE A 186 -2.34 -17.73 -3.27
CA ILE A 186 -0.94 -18.16 -3.32
C ILE A 186 -0.90 -19.69 -3.26
N ASN A 187 -0.54 -20.32 -4.38
CA ASN A 187 -0.30 -21.75 -4.47
C ASN A 187 1.05 -22.06 -5.14
N ASP A 188 1.74 -21.03 -5.62
CA ASP A 188 2.98 -21.12 -6.36
C ASP A 188 4.18 -21.21 -5.40
N PRO A 189 5.28 -21.87 -5.83
CA PRO A 189 6.54 -21.81 -5.11
C PRO A 189 7.04 -20.36 -5.03
N MET A 190 7.40 -19.96 -3.81
CA MET A 190 7.95 -18.65 -3.50
C MET A 190 9.40 -18.81 -3.08
N GLU A 191 10.22 -17.82 -3.40
CA GLU A 191 11.61 -17.77 -2.96
C GLU A 191 11.78 -16.58 -2.01
N LEU A 192 12.29 -16.85 -0.81
CA LEU A 192 12.67 -15.82 0.15
C LEU A 192 14.20 -15.62 0.07
N GLU A 193 14.62 -14.43 -0.33
CA GLU A 193 16.01 -13.99 -0.27
C GLU A 193 16.13 -12.84 0.73
N GLY A 194 16.65 -13.11 1.93
CA GLY A 194 16.65 -12.14 3.02
C GLY A 194 15.23 -11.86 3.50
N ASP A 195 14.81 -10.60 3.41
CA ASP A 195 13.48 -10.11 3.79
C ASP A 195 12.53 -9.94 2.58
N MET A 196 12.98 -10.36 1.40
CA MET A 196 12.28 -10.21 0.13
C MET A 196 11.73 -11.54 -0.35
N LEU A 197 10.41 -11.61 -0.43
CA LEU A 197 9.68 -12.70 -1.07
C LEU A 197 9.46 -12.35 -2.54
N THR A 198 9.99 -13.18 -3.43
CA THR A 198 9.74 -13.06 -4.88
C THR A 198 8.78 -14.14 -5.32
N ILE A 199 7.73 -13.74 -6.05
CA ILE A 199 6.80 -14.70 -6.66
C ILE A 199 7.41 -15.19 -7.96
N THR A 200 7.90 -16.44 -7.94
CA THR A 200 8.54 -17.08 -9.09
C THR A 200 7.53 -17.90 -9.88
N CYS A 201 7.51 -17.73 -11.21
CA CYS A 201 6.88 -18.72 -12.09
C CYS A 201 7.85 -19.89 -12.29
N TYR A 202 7.40 -21.12 -12.06
CA TYR A 202 8.01 -22.27 -12.71
C TYR A 202 7.27 -22.50 -14.04
N LEU A 203 8.00 -22.32 -15.14
CA LEU A 203 7.56 -22.62 -16.51
C LEU A 203 7.22 -24.10 -16.70
#